data_AF-A0A178WMK0-F1
#
_entry.id   AF-A0A178WMK0-F1
#
_cell.length_a   1.000
_cell.length_b   1.000
_cell.length_c   1.000
_cell.angle_alpha   90.00
_cell.angle_beta   90.00
_cell.angle_gamma   90.00
#
_symmetry.space_group_name_H-M   'P 1'
#
loop_
_entity.id
_entity.type
_entity.pdbx_description
1 polymer ?
#
loop_
_entity_poly.entity_id
_entity_poly.type
_entity_poly.pdbx_seq_one_letter_code
_entity_poly.pdbx_strand_id
1 'polypeptide(L)'
;MASMHEALFSSRLLQVNSSFSFRCALPIISSPAAVSCAIKSTQFFKQRCRTKVRDFSLSSLSRRGFVCRAAEYKFPDPIPEFAEAETEKFRDHMLNKLSKRDLFEDSVDEIVGVCTEIFETFLRSEYGGPGTLLVIPFIDMADTLNERELPGGPQAARAAIKWAQDHVDKDWKEWTGTD
;
A
#
# COMPACT_ATOMS: atom_id res chain seq x y z
N MET A 1 -3.72 -1.20 -58.09
CA MET A 1 -3.06 0.10 -57.92
C MET A 1 -4.09 1.11 -57.45
N ALA A 2 -4.17 1.34 -56.15
CA ALA A 2 -4.86 2.48 -55.56
C ALA A 2 -3.99 2.97 -54.41
N SER A 3 -3.54 4.21 -54.56
CA SER A 3 -2.70 4.96 -53.65
C SER A 3 -3.59 5.92 -52.86
N MET A 4 -3.13 6.28 -51.66
CA MET A 4 -3.06 7.64 -51.11
C MET A 4 -3.59 7.78 -49.67
N HIS A 5 -2.80 8.56 -48.91
CA HIS A 5 -3.01 9.26 -47.63
C HIS A 5 -2.72 8.50 -46.32
N GLU A 6 -1.59 8.81 -45.64
CA GLU A 6 -1.32 10.01 -44.78
C GLU A 6 -2.07 9.89 -43.44
N ALA A 7 -1.55 10.20 -42.25
CA ALA A 7 -0.40 11.03 -41.87
C ALA A 7 0.06 10.68 -40.44
N LEU A 8 1.37 10.83 -40.24
CA LEU A 8 2.05 11.59 -39.19
C LEU A 8 1.48 11.58 -37.76
N PHE A 9 2.29 10.96 -36.89
CA PHE A 9 2.43 11.26 -35.47
C PHE A 9 2.53 12.78 -35.23
N SER A 10 1.59 13.32 -34.45
CA SER A 10 1.68 14.68 -33.92
C SER A 10 1.58 14.63 -32.40
N SER A 11 2.71 14.91 -31.77
CA SER A 11 2.88 15.08 -30.33
C SER A 11 2.00 16.24 -29.83
N ARG A 12 1.16 15.97 -28.83
CA ARG A 12 0.67 17.00 -27.91
C ARG A 12 1.00 16.62 -26.48
N LEU A 13 2.09 17.20 -26.00
CA LEU A 13 2.32 17.46 -24.58
C LEU A 13 1.16 18.32 -24.06
N LEU A 14 0.32 17.73 -23.21
CA LEU A 14 -0.46 18.50 -22.25
C LEU A 14 -0.09 18.04 -20.85
N GLN A 15 0.86 18.81 -20.32
CA GLN A 15 1.18 18.95 -18.93
C GLN A 15 -0.07 19.46 -18.19
N VAL A 16 -0.66 18.61 -17.35
CA VAL A 16 -1.67 19.01 -16.37
C VAL A 16 -1.12 18.75 -14.98
N ASN A 17 -0.58 19.82 -14.40
CA ASN A 17 -0.43 19.97 -12.96
C ASN A 17 -1.82 19.78 -12.32
N SER A 18 -1.96 18.81 -11.42
CA SER A 18 -3.01 18.87 -10.42
C SER A 18 -2.48 18.40 -9.07
N SER A 19 -2.26 19.38 -8.21
CA SER A 19 -1.97 19.20 -6.80
C SER A 19 -3.15 18.49 -6.12
N PHE A 20 -2.97 17.24 -5.71
CA PHE A 20 -3.94 16.58 -4.83
C PHE A 20 -3.79 17.14 -3.41
N SER A 21 -4.59 18.18 -3.13
CA SER A 21 -4.88 18.63 -1.77
C SER A 21 -5.84 17.63 -1.11
N PHE A 22 -5.33 16.87 -0.13
CA PHE A 22 -6.19 16.15 0.80
C PHE A 22 -6.98 17.15 1.65
N ARG A 23 -8.25 17.34 1.31
CA ARG A 23 -9.23 17.99 2.20
C ARG A 23 -10.24 16.94 2.63
N CYS A 24 -10.06 16.42 3.84
CA CYS A 24 -11.07 15.61 4.53
C CYS A 24 -12.32 16.47 4.75
N ALA A 25 -13.42 16.14 4.06
CA ALA A 25 -14.74 16.66 4.35
C ALA A 25 -15.48 15.65 5.24
N LEU A 26 -15.76 16.01 6.49
CA LEU A 26 -16.67 15.29 7.38
C LEU A 26 -18.13 15.73 7.10
N PRO A 27 -19.12 14.83 7.22
CA PRO A 27 -20.52 15.20 7.12
C PRO A 27 -20.99 15.79 8.45
N ILE A 28 -21.76 16.89 8.42
CA ILE A 28 -22.43 17.40 9.61
C ILE A 28 -23.94 17.39 9.39
N ILE A 29 -24.56 16.70 10.33
CA ILE A 29 -25.98 16.42 10.55
C ILE A 29 -26.76 17.71 10.83
N SER A 30 -28.01 17.72 10.37
CA SER A 30 -29.02 18.76 10.53
C SER A 30 -29.50 18.91 12.00
N SER A 31 -29.37 20.14 12.56
CA SER A 31 -30.26 20.92 13.47
C SER A 31 -30.91 20.29 14.74
N PRO A 32 -31.52 21.07 15.67
CA PRO A 32 -31.07 22.30 16.35
C PRO A 32 -31.35 22.25 17.88
N ALA A 33 -30.55 22.92 18.73
CA ALA A 33 -31.03 23.45 20.02
C ALA A 33 -30.00 24.42 20.62
N ALA A 34 -30.47 25.63 20.90
CA ALA A 34 -29.69 26.71 21.50
C ALA A 34 -29.32 26.39 22.94
N VAL A 35 -28.01 26.38 23.24
CA VAL A 35 -27.50 26.65 24.58
C VAL A 35 -26.31 27.61 24.47
N SER A 36 -26.56 28.84 24.91
CA SER A 36 -25.55 29.88 25.05
C SER A 36 -24.49 29.44 26.06
N CYS A 37 -23.25 29.33 25.63
CA CYS A 37 -22.08 29.19 26.51
C CYS A 37 -21.07 30.26 26.10
N ALA A 38 -20.93 31.27 26.96
CA ALA A 38 -20.04 32.40 26.79
C ALA A 38 -18.58 31.96 26.64
N ILE A 39 -17.98 32.21 25.48
CA ILE A 39 -16.55 32.04 25.26
C ILE A 39 -15.85 33.27 25.84
N LYS A 40 -15.24 33.12 27.02
CA LYS A 40 -14.32 34.11 27.57
C LYS A 40 -13.08 34.16 26.69
N SER A 41 -12.91 35.29 26.01
CA SER A 41 -11.71 35.64 25.25
C SER A 41 -10.51 35.73 26.18
N THR A 42 -9.70 34.68 26.23
CA THR A 42 -8.40 34.70 26.89
C THR A 42 -7.39 35.37 25.97
N GLN A 43 -6.94 36.55 26.39
CA GLN A 43 -5.86 37.30 25.76
C GLN A 43 -4.58 36.44 25.75
N PHE A 44 -4.09 36.14 24.55
CA PHE A 44 -2.78 35.53 24.35
C PHE A 44 -1.70 36.50 24.81
N PHE A 45 -1.13 36.26 25.99
CA PHE A 45 0.14 36.86 26.38
C PHE A 45 1.24 36.36 25.42
N LYS A 46 1.81 37.27 24.63
CA LYS A 46 3.08 37.04 23.92
C LYS A 46 4.20 36.92 24.95
N GLN A 47 4.43 35.71 25.47
CA GLN A 47 5.60 35.44 26.29
C GLN A 47 6.82 35.29 25.39
N ARG A 48 7.62 36.36 25.31
CA ARG A 48 8.92 36.39 24.66
C ARG A 48 9.87 35.44 25.40
N CYS A 49 10.01 34.21 24.91
CA CYS A 49 11.02 33.27 25.39
C CYS A 49 12.40 33.78 24.95
N ARG A 50 13.12 34.47 25.83
CA ARG A 50 14.53 34.80 25.65
C ARG A 50 15.36 33.57 26.04
N THR A 51 15.42 32.59 25.15
CA THR A 51 16.36 31.47 25.29
C THR A 51 17.77 31.99 25.08
N LYS A 52 18.55 32.08 26.17
CA LYS A 52 20.01 32.20 26.10
C LYS A 52 20.50 30.95 25.38
N VAL A 53 20.99 31.11 24.15
CA VAL A 53 21.78 30.08 23.47
C VAL A 53 23.03 29.89 24.32
N ARG A 54 23.06 28.81 25.10
CA ARG A 54 24.32 28.31 25.64
C ARG A 54 25.02 27.67 24.46
N ASP A 55 26.12 28.26 24.04
CA ASP A 55 27.06 27.60 23.14
C ASP A 55 27.48 26.28 23.79
N PHE A 56 26.89 25.18 23.33
CA PHE A 56 27.44 23.87 23.60
C PHE A 56 28.76 23.82 22.82
N SER A 57 29.85 24.11 23.52
CA SER A 57 31.19 23.81 23.03
C SER A 57 31.25 22.31 22.79
N LEU A 58 31.10 21.92 21.52
CA LEU A 58 31.36 20.59 21.04
C LEU A 58 32.87 20.41 21.06
N SER A 59 33.42 20.19 22.25
CA SER A 59 34.82 19.86 22.45
C SER A 59 35.13 18.56 21.71
N SER A 60 35.67 18.71 20.50
CA SER A 60 36.57 17.79 19.81
C SER A 60 36.36 16.31 20.15
N LEU A 61 35.18 15.78 19.88
CA LEU A 61 35.05 14.34 19.67
C LEU A 61 35.84 14.05 18.40
N SER A 62 36.97 13.36 18.56
CA SER A 62 37.75 12.84 17.44
C SER A 62 36.78 12.18 16.48
N ARG A 63 36.57 12.81 15.31
CA ARG A 63 35.81 12.24 14.19
C ARG A 63 36.62 11.08 13.63
N ARG A 64 36.73 10.01 14.39
CA ARG A 64 37.10 8.71 13.87
C ARG A 64 35.85 8.25 13.13
N GLY A 65 35.81 8.55 11.83
CA GLY A 65 34.68 8.20 10.98
C GLY A 65 34.43 6.71 11.12
N PHE A 66 33.27 6.35 11.66
CA PHE A 66 32.80 4.97 11.60
C PHE A 66 32.46 4.71 10.13
N VAL A 67 33.40 4.10 9.41
CA VAL A 67 33.14 3.59 8.07
C VAL A 67 32.38 2.28 8.25
N CYS A 68 31.06 2.37 8.36
CA CYS A 68 30.19 1.19 8.31
C CYS A 68 30.24 0.63 6.89
N ARG A 69 30.99 -0.46 6.69
CA ARG A 69 30.90 -1.28 5.47
C ARG A 69 29.60 -2.05 5.56
N ALA A 70 28.56 -1.59 4.87
CA ALA A 70 27.39 -2.42 4.61
C ALA A 70 27.86 -3.60 3.75
N ALA A 71 27.71 -4.82 4.25
CA ALA A 71 27.79 -5.99 3.39
C ALA A 71 26.61 -5.92 2.42
N GLU A 72 26.84 -6.25 1.15
CA GLU A 72 25.78 -6.34 0.15
C GLU A 72 24.87 -7.51 0.53
N TYR A 73 23.69 -7.19 1.04
CA TYR A 73 22.67 -8.19 1.36
C TYR A 73 22.09 -8.73 0.06
N LYS A 74 22.23 -10.05 -0.15
CA LYS A 74 21.60 -10.74 -1.27
C LYS A 74 20.24 -11.25 -0.80
N PHE A 75 19.18 -10.79 -1.46
CA PHE A 75 17.86 -11.34 -1.23
C PHE A 75 17.84 -12.80 -1.68
N PRO A 76 17.22 -13.70 -0.89
CA PRO A 76 16.91 -15.06 -1.32
C PRO A 76 16.19 -15.06 -2.67
N ASP A 77 16.48 -16.06 -3.49
CA ASP A 77 15.68 -16.33 -4.67
C ASP A 77 14.27 -16.80 -4.25
N PRO A 78 13.22 -16.46 -5.00
CA PRO A 78 11.87 -16.97 -4.76
C PRO A 78 11.82 -18.51 -4.75
N ILE A 79 10.96 -19.08 -3.91
CA ILE A 79 10.78 -20.53 -3.76
C ILE A 79 9.42 -20.93 -4.36
N PRO A 80 9.37 -21.59 -5.54
CA PRO A 80 8.11 -21.96 -6.19
C PRO A 80 7.20 -22.85 -5.35
N GLU A 81 7.76 -23.81 -4.59
CA GLU A 81 6.98 -24.73 -3.77
C GLU A 81 6.28 -24.00 -2.60
N PHE A 82 6.92 -22.99 -2.04
CA PHE A 82 6.31 -22.12 -1.04
C PHE A 82 5.18 -21.29 -1.67
N ALA A 83 5.41 -20.74 -2.87
CA ALA A 83 4.41 -19.95 -3.58
C ALA A 83 3.11 -20.75 -3.82
N GLU A 84 3.22 -22.00 -4.28
CA GLU A 84 2.06 -22.88 -4.51
C GLU A 84 1.30 -23.15 -3.20
N ALA A 85 2.01 -23.55 -2.13
CA ALA A 85 1.39 -23.87 -0.84
C ALA A 85 0.73 -22.64 -0.18
N GLU A 86 1.34 -21.47 -0.30
CA GLU A 86 0.82 -20.24 0.31
C GLU A 86 -0.35 -19.66 -0.50
N THR A 87 -0.31 -19.81 -1.82
CA THR A 87 -1.39 -19.41 -2.73
C THR A 87 -2.66 -20.23 -2.50
N GLU A 88 -2.55 -21.52 -2.18
CA GLU A 88 -3.72 -22.35 -1.86
C GLU A 88 -4.44 -21.83 -0.60
N LYS A 89 -3.70 -21.54 0.48
CA LYS A 89 -4.26 -20.96 1.71
C LYS A 89 -4.88 -19.59 1.46
N PHE A 90 -4.23 -18.78 0.63
CA PHE A 90 -4.72 -17.47 0.23
C PHE A 90 -6.06 -17.57 -0.50
N ARG A 91 -6.16 -18.48 -1.48
CA ARG A 91 -7.39 -18.71 -2.25
C ARG A 91 -8.56 -19.08 -1.33
N ASP A 92 -8.35 -20.01 -0.42
CA ASP A 92 -9.36 -20.45 0.53
C ASP A 92 -9.79 -19.32 1.48
N HIS A 93 -8.83 -18.50 1.93
CA HIS A 93 -9.14 -17.31 2.71
C HIS A 93 -10.01 -16.33 1.93
N MET A 94 -9.66 -16.05 0.68
CA MET A 94 -10.38 -15.11 -0.16
C MET A 94 -11.80 -15.59 -0.45
N LEU A 95 -12.00 -16.86 -0.79
CA LEU A 95 -13.34 -17.46 -0.96
C LEU A 95 -14.20 -17.29 0.29
N ASN A 96 -13.66 -17.63 1.46
CA ASN A 96 -14.36 -17.48 2.74
C ASN A 96 -14.62 -16.01 3.10
N LYS A 97 -13.70 -15.11 2.74
CA LYS A 97 -13.80 -13.69 3.10
C LYS A 97 -14.81 -12.95 2.23
N LEU A 98 -14.85 -13.25 0.95
CA LEU A 98 -15.70 -12.58 -0.03
C LEU A 98 -17.12 -13.15 -0.04
N SER A 99 -17.30 -14.46 0.17
CA SER A 99 -18.64 -15.07 0.31
C SER A 99 -19.47 -14.50 1.46
N LYS A 100 -18.84 -13.88 2.47
CA LYS A 100 -19.53 -13.21 3.60
C LYS A 100 -20.04 -11.81 3.26
N ARG A 101 -19.78 -11.31 2.06
CA ARG A 101 -20.08 -9.94 1.65
C ARG A 101 -20.99 -9.99 0.42
N ASP A 102 -22.18 -9.43 0.55
CA ASP A 102 -23.18 -9.37 -0.53
C ASP A 102 -22.74 -8.50 -1.73
N LEU A 103 -21.60 -7.81 -1.65
CA LEU A 103 -21.08 -6.95 -2.71
C LEU A 103 -20.55 -7.73 -3.92
N PHE A 104 -20.17 -8.99 -3.74
CA PHE A 104 -19.45 -9.77 -4.76
C PHE A 104 -20.37 -10.73 -5.53
N GLU A 105 -21.64 -10.81 -5.12
CA GLU A 105 -22.74 -11.58 -5.74
C GLU A 105 -22.25 -12.89 -6.39
N ASP A 106 -22.36 -13.01 -7.70
CA ASP A 106 -22.00 -14.20 -8.48
C ASP A 106 -20.55 -14.17 -9.02
N SER A 107 -19.81 -13.09 -8.75
CA SER A 107 -18.45 -12.88 -9.27
C SER A 107 -17.35 -13.33 -8.30
N VAL A 108 -17.70 -13.96 -7.17
CA VAL A 108 -16.73 -14.35 -6.13
C VAL A 108 -15.61 -15.23 -6.69
N ASP A 109 -15.96 -16.27 -7.45
CA ASP A 109 -14.97 -17.21 -8.00
C ASP A 109 -14.01 -16.51 -8.98
N GLU A 110 -14.52 -15.60 -9.80
CA GLU A 110 -13.71 -14.84 -10.76
C GLU A 110 -12.76 -13.87 -10.03
N ILE A 111 -13.26 -13.15 -9.02
CA ILE A 111 -12.46 -12.22 -8.22
C ILE A 111 -11.36 -12.98 -7.49
N VAL A 112 -11.68 -14.13 -6.88
CA VAL A 112 -10.68 -14.97 -6.24
C VAL A 112 -9.66 -15.46 -7.26
N GLY A 113 -10.09 -15.88 -8.45
CA GLY A 113 -9.19 -16.30 -9.53
C GLY A 113 -8.17 -15.21 -9.87
N VAL A 114 -8.62 -13.98 -10.12
CA VAL A 114 -7.76 -12.83 -10.42
C VAL A 114 -6.79 -12.53 -9.28
N CYS A 115 -7.29 -12.46 -8.04
CA CYS A 115 -6.42 -12.20 -6.89
C CYS A 115 -5.37 -13.31 -6.70
N THR A 116 -5.76 -14.57 -6.92
CA THR A 116 -4.88 -15.73 -6.75
C THR A 116 -3.78 -15.74 -7.81
N GLU A 117 -4.12 -15.51 -9.08
CA GLU A 117 -3.16 -15.47 -10.19
C GLU A 117 -2.07 -14.40 -9.99
N ILE A 118 -2.50 -13.18 -9.62
CA ILE A 118 -1.57 -12.06 -9.39
C ILE A 118 -0.68 -12.35 -8.18
N PHE A 119 -1.26 -12.88 -7.10
CA PHE A 119 -0.52 -13.18 -5.87
C PHE A 119 0.49 -14.32 -6.06
N GLU A 120 0.10 -15.39 -6.74
CA GLU A 120 0.96 -16.52 -7.07
C GLU A 120 2.15 -16.08 -7.93
N THR A 121 1.88 -15.28 -8.96
CA THR A 121 2.91 -14.74 -9.84
C THR A 121 3.93 -13.95 -9.03
N PHE A 122 3.47 -13.04 -8.18
CA PHE A 122 4.34 -12.27 -7.29
C PHE A 122 5.18 -13.17 -6.37
N LEU A 123 4.56 -14.14 -5.69
CA LEU A 123 5.28 -15.02 -4.78
C LEU A 123 6.34 -15.86 -5.50
N ARG A 124 6.08 -16.24 -6.75
CA ARG A 124 6.96 -17.10 -7.54
C ARG A 124 8.13 -16.36 -8.19
N SER A 125 8.01 -15.06 -8.46
CA SER A 125 9.04 -14.30 -9.19
C SER A 125 9.70 -13.18 -8.40
N GLU A 126 9.05 -12.62 -7.38
CA GLU A 126 9.51 -11.39 -6.73
C GLU A 126 9.66 -11.50 -5.22
N TYR A 127 8.88 -12.37 -4.57
CA TYR A 127 8.96 -12.52 -3.12
C TYR A 127 10.24 -13.26 -2.71
N GLY A 128 11.15 -12.54 -2.07
CA GLY A 128 12.45 -13.02 -1.60
C GLY A 128 12.49 -13.29 -0.09
N GLY A 129 11.36 -13.57 0.53
CA GLY A 129 11.26 -13.84 1.97
C GLY A 129 10.87 -12.64 2.84
N PRO A 130 11.03 -12.72 4.17
CA PRO A 130 10.32 -11.85 5.09
C PRO A 130 10.71 -10.39 4.94
N GLY A 131 9.72 -9.50 4.96
CA GLY A 131 9.92 -8.07 4.76
C GLY A 131 10.06 -7.64 3.29
N THR A 132 9.91 -8.56 2.33
CA THR A 132 9.91 -8.25 0.89
C THR A 132 8.51 -8.21 0.27
N LEU A 133 7.46 -8.30 1.08
CA LEU A 133 6.08 -8.20 0.60
C LEU A 133 5.81 -6.82 -0.01
N LEU A 134 5.55 -6.79 -1.32
CA LEU A 134 5.31 -5.55 -2.06
C LEU A 134 3.84 -5.15 -2.04
N VAL A 135 3.58 -3.86 -2.15
CA VAL A 135 2.21 -3.34 -2.30
C VAL A 135 1.71 -3.42 -3.74
N ILE A 136 2.63 -3.43 -4.71
CA ILE A 136 2.33 -3.39 -6.16
C ILE A 136 1.35 -4.51 -6.58
N PRO A 137 1.53 -5.79 -6.22
CA PRO A 137 0.60 -6.84 -6.60
C PRO A 137 -0.84 -6.57 -6.15
N PHE A 138 -1.03 -5.90 -5.00
CA PHE A 138 -2.37 -5.57 -4.51
C PHE A 138 -2.99 -4.35 -5.19
N ILE A 139 -2.17 -3.45 -5.74
CA ILE A 139 -2.64 -2.39 -6.64
C ILE A 139 -3.13 -3.04 -7.93
N ASP A 140 -2.31 -3.93 -8.50
CA ASP A 140 -2.65 -4.65 -9.73
C ASP A 140 -3.92 -5.49 -9.57
N MET A 141 -4.16 -6.08 -8.38
CA MET A 141 -5.45 -6.73 -8.07
C MET A 141 -6.63 -5.76 -8.19
N ALA A 142 -6.55 -4.57 -7.59
CA ALA A 142 -7.65 -3.61 -7.63
C ALA A 142 -7.89 -3.08 -9.05
N ASP A 143 -6.81 -2.78 -9.77
CA ASP A 143 -6.86 -2.27 -11.14
C ASP A 143 -7.40 -3.34 -12.10
N THR A 144 -6.89 -4.57 -12.03
CA THR A 144 -7.35 -5.68 -12.88
C THR A 144 -8.82 -5.99 -12.66
N LEU A 145 -9.29 -5.98 -11.40
CA LEU A 145 -10.71 -6.18 -11.10
C LEU A 145 -11.57 -5.04 -11.66
N ASN A 146 -11.09 -3.79 -11.57
CA ASN A 146 -11.78 -2.63 -12.12
C ASN A 146 -11.82 -2.65 -13.67
N GLU A 147 -10.73 -3.06 -14.32
CA GLU A 147 -10.64 -3.21 -15.77
C GLU A 147 -11.56 -4.31 -16.30
N ARG A 148 -11.79 -5.37 -15.50
CA ARG A 148 -12.75 -6.44 -15.79
C ARG A 148 -14.19 -6.10 -15.37
N GLU A 149 -14.43 -4.88 -14.90
CA GLU A 149 -15.72 -4.39 -14.40
C GLU A 149 -16.28 -5.25 -13.24
N LEU A 150 -15.42 -5.92 -12.48
CA LEU A 150 -15.78 -6.76 -11.35
C LEU A 150 -16.05 -5.93 -10.09
N PRO A 151 -17.05 -6.31 -9.27
CA PRO A 151 -17.42 -5.53 -8.11
C PRO A 151 -16.35 -5.60 -7.01
N GLY A 152 -16.17 -4.47 -6.30
CA GLY A 152 -15.44 -4.44 -5.04
C GLY A 152 -13.93 -4.68 -5.13
N GLY A 153 -13.29 -4.33 -6.25
CA GLY A 153 -11.83 -4.44 -6.45
C GLY A 153 -10.98 -3.91 -5.27
N PRO A 154 -11.19 -2.65 -4.81
CA PRO A 154 -10.46 -2.12 -3.66
C PRO A 154 -10.69 -2.90 -2.35
N GLN A 155 -11.86 -3.51 -2.17
CA GLN A 155 -12.21 -4.29 -1.00
C GLN A 155 -11.54 -5.67 -1.03
N ALA A 156 -11.52 -6.31 -2.20
CA ALA A 156 -10.79 -7.56 -2.41
C ALA A 156 -9.29 -7.37 -2.19
N ALA A 157 -8.69 -6.34 -2.77
CA ALA A 157 -7.28 -6.00 -2.56
C ALA A 157 -6.96 -5.74 -1.07
N ARG A 158 -7.82 -5.03 -0.33
CA ARG A 158 -7.64 -4.83 1.12
C ARG A 158 -7.72 -6.12 1.92
N ALA A 159 -8.63 -7.01 1.56
CA ALA A 159 -8.71 -8.32 2.20
C ALA A 159 -7.43 -9.12 1.95
N ALA A 160 -6.93 -9.08 0.71
CA ALA A 160 -5.69 -9.73 0.33
C ALA A 160 -4.46 -9.17 1.08
N ILE A 161 -4.31 -7.84 1.13
CA ILE A 161 -3.23 -7.17 1.88
C ILE A 161 -3.23 -7.63 3.34
N LYS A 162 -4.40 -7.60 3.98
CA LYS A 162 -4.50 -7.94 5.40
C LYS A 162 -4.09 -9.40 5.63
N TRP A 163 -4.57 -10.32 4.80
CA TRP A 163 -4.18 -11.71 4.92
C TRP A 163 -2.68 -11.89 4.72
N ALA A 164 -2.11 -11.30 3.67
CA ALA A 164 -0.71 -11.47 3.33
C ALA A 164 0.22 -10.93 4.43
N GLN A 165 -0.12 -9.78 5.02
CA GLN A 165 0.60 -9.22 6.16
C GLN A 165 0.61 -10.13 7.39
N ASP A 166 -0.49 -10.85 7.63
CA ASP A 166 -0.66 -11.69 8.81
C ASP A 166 -0.01 -13.09 8.65
N HIS A 167 0.23 -13.57 7.42
CA HIS A 167 0.59 -14.97 7.15
C HIS A 167 1.93 -15.13 6.40
N VAL A 168 2.16 -14.43 5.29
CA VAL A 168 3.23 -14.79 4.33
C VAL A 168 4.62 -14.80 4.97
N ASP A 169 4.97 -13.73 5.69
CA ASP A 169 6.27 -13.60 6.35
C ASP A 169 6.44 -14.60 7.50
N LYS A 170 5.34 -15.00 8.12
CA LYS A 170 5.34 -15.98 9.22
C LYS A 170 5.53 -17.38 8.65
N ASP A 171 4.73 -17.74 7.66
CA ASP A 171 4.74 -19.05 7.03
C ASP A 171 6.06 -19.29 6.28
N TRP A 172 6.68 -18.25 5.72
CA TRP A 172 8.04 -18.34 5.17
C TRP A 172 9.08 -18.71 6.23
N LYS A 173 9.01 -18.10 7.42
CA LYS A 173 9.94 -18.42 8.52
C LYS A 173 9.76 -19.84 9.00
N GLU A 174 8.52 -20.32 9.05
CA GLU A 174 8.22 -21.72 9.37
C GLU A 174 8.73 -22.67 8.27
N TRP A 175 8.64 -22.26 7.00
CA TRP A 175 9.11 -23.05 5.85
C TRP A 175 10.63 -23.18 5.77
N THR A 176 11.34 -22.07 5.99
CA THR A 176 12.81 -22.00 5.90
C THR A 176 13.51 -22.27 7.23
N GLY A 177 12.74 -22.40 8.31
CA GLY A 177 13.22 -22.76 9.64
C GLY A 177 13.83 -24.15 9.62
N THR A 178 15.14 -24.22 9.49
CA THR A 178 15.91 -25.39 9.89
C THR A 178 15.98 -25.34 11.42
N ASP A 179 15.57 -26.40 12.13
CA ASP A 179 15.79 -26.55 13.57
C ASP A 179 17.26 -26.30 13.97
#